data_AF-A0A1V4S317-F1
#
_entry.id   AF-A0A1V4S317-F1
#
_cell.length_a   1.000
_cell.length_b   1.000
_cell.length_c   1.000
_cell.angle_alpha   90.00
_cell.angle_beta   90.00
_cell.angle_gamma   90.00
#
_symmetry.space_group_name_H-M   'P 1'
#
loop_
_entity.id
_entity.type
_entity.pdbx_description
1 polymer ?
#
loop_
_entity_poly.entity_id
_entity_poly.type
_entity_poly.pdbx_seq_one_letter_code
_entity_poly.pdbx_strand_id
1 'polypeptide(L)'
;MAEEEKGFVIKDRRSFDEKGDLKDKKHEEKLKKEVPGDQAPKKEAEHPPLPEISFNSLIFSLSSTVLFHLGEIADPQTGKKAKDLPLAKNTIDIIAMLKEKTEGNLTEEEKKFIENILADLRLRYVNATK
;
A
#
# COMPACT_ATOMS: atom_id res chain seq x y z
N MET A 1 -33.07 48.15 -21.59
CA MET A 1 -32.54 47.00 -20.83
C MET A 1 -32.28 45.90 -21.83
N ALA A 2 -31.07 45.35 -21.84
CA ALA A 2 -30.70 44.17 -22.61
C ALA A 2 -29.48 43.57 -21.91
N GLU A 3 -29.69 42.52 -21.13
CA GLU A 3 -28.60 41.72 -20.55
C GLU A 3 -28.36 40.55 -21.49
N GLU A 4 -27.31 40.62 -22.30
CA GLU A 4 -26.89 39.49 -23.13
C GLU A 4 -26.08 38.49 -22.28
N GLU A 5 -26.39 37.21 -22.46
CA GLU A 5 -25.93 36.15 -21.55
C GLU A 5 -24.42 35.92 -21.64
N LYS A 6 -23.77 35.70 -20.49
CA LYS A 6 -22.32 35.46 -20.41
C LYS A 6 -21.97 34.07 -20.94
N GLY A 7 -21.72 34.00 -22.25
CA GLY A 7 -21.27 32.79 -22.94
C GLY A 7 -20.05 32.14 -22.27
N PHE A 8 -20.17 30.86 -21.93
CA PHE A 8 -19.12 30.06 -21.30
C PHE A 8 -18.13 29.51 -22.34
N VAL A 9 -16.84 29.74 -22.13
CA VAL A 9 -15.79 29.29 -23.08
C VAL A 9 -15.29 27.89 -22.68
N ILE A 10 -15.91 26.86 -23.24
CA ILE A 10 -15.46 25.47 -23.11
C ILE A 10 -14.21 25.27 -23.98
N LYS A 11 -13.03 25.22 -23.35
CA LYS A 11 -11.78 24.86 -24.01
C LYS A 11 -11.57 23.35 -23.93
N ASP A 12 -12.05 22.61 -24.94
CA ASP A 12 -11.60 21.24 -25.12
C ASP A 12 -10.08 21.21 -25.34
N ARG A 13 -9.43 20.17 -24.82
CA ARG A 13 -7.97 20.06 -24.72
C ARG A 13 -7.45 18.81 -25.42
N ARG A 14 -8.33 18.06 -26.10
CA ARG A 14 -7.99 16.87 -26.88
C ARG A 14 -7.25 17.25 -28.17
N SER A 15 -6.33 16.38 -28.58
CA SER A 15 -5.59 16.54 -29.84
C SER A 15 -6.36 15.85 -30.98
N PHE A 16 -6.63 16.60 -32.05
CA PHE A 16 -7.26 16.10 -33.27
C PHE A 16 -6.24 16.11 -34.42
N ASP A 17 -6.42 15.23 -35.40
CA ASP A 17 -5.65 15.25 -36.66
C ASP A 17 -6.40 16.01 -37.77
N GLU A 18 -5.74 16.25 -38.91
CA GLU A 18 -6.23 17.10 -40.03
C GLU A 18 -7.56 16.66 -40.68
N LYS A 19 -8.17 15.56 -40.24
CA LYS A 19 -9.51 15.10 -40.66
C LYS A 19 -10.60 15.27 -39.60
N GLY A 20 -10.26 15.77 -38.40
CA GLY A 20 -11.21 16.04 -37.31
C GLY A 20 -11.43 14.89 -36.32
N ASP A 21 -10.72 13.76 -36.48
CA ASP A 21 -10.80 12.62 -35.55
C ASP A 21 -9.88 12.77 -34.33
N LEU A 22 -10.27 12.11 -33.23
CA LEU A 22 -9.54 12.09 -31.95
C LEU A 22 -8.29 11.23 -32.03
N LYS A 23 -7.13 11.79 -31.67
CA LYS A 23 -5.85 11.10 -31.75
C LYS A 23 -5.54 10.26 -30.50
N ASP A 24 -5.95 8.99 -30.52
CA ASP A 24 -5.61 8.00 -29.50
C ASP A 24 -4.08 7.78 -29.42
N LYS A 25 -3.48 8.16 -28.29
CA LYS A 25 -2.02 8.06 -28.06
C LYS A 25 -1.66 6.90 -27.12
N LYS A 26 -1.39 5.74 -27.70
CA LYS A 26 -0.46 4.76 -27.10
C LYS A 26 1.00 5.16 -27.42
N HIS A 27 1.94 4.54 -26.69
CA HIS A 27 3.40 4.50 -26.92
C HIS A 27 3.80 4.43 -28.42
N GLU A 28 4.96 4.89 -28.92
CA GLU A 28 6.27 5.34 -28.38
C GLU A 28 7.06 6.03 -29.54
N GLU A 29 8.24 6.69 -29.48
CA GLU A 29 9.17 7.25 -28.45
C GLU A 29 10.07 8.30 -29.18
N LYS A 30 10.90 9.08 -28.48
CA LYS A 30 11.99 9.98 -28.99
C LYS A 30 11.47 11.26 -29.68
N LEU A 31 12.12 12.44 -29.59
CA LEU A 31 13.53 12.74 -29.35
C LEU A 31 13.73 14.16 -28.74
N LYS A 32 14.72 14.30 -27.84
CA LYS A 32 15.48 15.52 -27.43
C LYS A 32 14.83 16.92 -27.50
N LYS A 33 14.85 17.61 -26.35
CA LYS A 33 15.37 19.00 -26.28
C LYS A 33 16.34 19.14 -25.10
N GLU A 34 17.52 19.68 -25.39
CA GLU A 34 18.55 20.02 -24.42
C GLU A 34 18.26 21.42 -23.84
N VAL A 35 18.51 21.63 -22.55
CA VAL A 35 18.45 22.96 -21.90
C VAL A 35 19.68 23.07 -20.99
N PRO A 36 20.63 23.99 -21.26
CA PRO A 36 21.84 24.10 -20.45
C PRO A 36 21.54 24.81 -19.13
N GLY A 37 21.44 24.04 -18.04
CA GLY A 37 21.32 24.54 -16.67
C GLY A 37 22.34 23.84 -15.77
N ASP A 38 23.33 24.59 -15.29
CA ASP A 38 24.47 24.03 -14.56
C ASP A 38 24.09 23.61 -13.14
N GLN A 39 23.76 22.32 -12.97
CA GLN A 39 23.57 21.67 -11.68
C GLN A 39 24.16 20.25 -11.75
N ALA A 40 25.17 19.98 -10.91
CA ALA A 40 25.84 18.67 -10.90
C ALA A 40 24.85 17.55 -10.54
N PRO A 41 24.86 16.41 -11.26
CA PRO A 41 23.95 15.31 -10.98
C PRO A 41 24.33 14.66 -9.64
N LYS A 42 23.53 14.95 -8.61
CA LYS A 42 23.39 14.03 -7.48
C LYS A 42 22.95 12.70 -8.07
N LYS A 43 23.71 11.63 -7.84
CA LYS A 43 23.22 10.28 -8.06
C LYS A 43 22.08 10.06 -7.07
N GLU A 44 20.85 10.23 -7.54
CA GLU A 44 19.69 9.61 -6.91
C GLU A 44 20.00 8.12 -6.87
N ALA A 45 19.98 7.54 -5.67
CA ALA A 45 20.17 6.11 -5.54
C ALA A 45 18.96 5.43 -6.18
N GLU A 46 19.18 4.68 -7.26
CA GLU A 46 18.16 3.82 -7.85
C GLU A 46 17.78 2.77 -6.81
N HIS A 47 16.77 3.09 -6.00
CA HIS A 47 16.16 2.13 -5.10
C HIS A 47 15.59 1.00 -5.96
N PRO A 48 16.01 -0.25 -5.75
CA PRO A 48 15.46 -1.36 -6.53
C PRO A 48 13.94 -1.41 -6.32
N PRO A 49 13.16 -1.78 -7.36
CA PRO A 49 11.70 -1.80 -7.27
C PRO A 49 11.29 -2.67 -6.08
N LEU A 50 10.47 -2.09 -5.20
CA LEU A 50 9.98 -2.79 -4.01
C LEU A 50 9.14 -4.01 -4.44
N PRO A 51 9.24 -5.14 -3.73
CA PRO A 51 8.44 -6.32 -4.04
C PRO A 51 6.94 -6.01 -3.88
N GLU A 52 6.12 -6.62 -4.73
CA GLU A 52 4.67 -6.43 -4.70
C GLU A 52 4.08 -6.85 -3.34
N ILE A 53 3.24 -5.98 -2.78
CA ILE A 53 2.60 -6.22 -1.48
C ILE A 53 1.29 -6.98 -1.73
N SER A 54 1.17 -8.16 -1.12
CA SER A 54 -0.04 -8.98 -1.13
C SER A 54 -0.76 -8.88 0.22
N PHE A 55 -2.05 -9.25 0.26
CA PHE A 55 -2.78 -9.36 1.52
C PHE A 55 -2.08 -10.34 2.47
N ASN A 56 -1.62 -11.49 1.96
CA ASN A 56 -0.94 -12.51 2.76
C ASN A 56 0.38 -11.98 3.36
N SER A 57 1.19 -11.21 2.62
CA SER A 57 2.42 -10.61 3.16
C SER A 57 2.14 -9.49 4.18
N LEU A 58 1.08 -8.70 4.00
CA LEU A 58 0.60 -7.75 5.02
C LEU A 58 0.22 -8.47 6.33
N ILE A 59 -0.66 -9.46 6.26
CA ILE A 59 -1.12 -10.22 7.45
C ILE A 59 0.05 -10.97 8.11
N PHE A 60 1.01 -11.50 7.33
CA PHE A 60 2.22 -12.11 7.88
C PHE A 60 3.13 -11.12 8.63
N SER A 61 3.28 -9.89 8.11
CA SER A 61 4.04 -8.84 8.82
C SER A 61 3.39 -8.44 10.15
N LEU A 62 2.06 -8.27 10.18
CA LEU A 62 1.30 -7.97 11.40
C LEU A 62 1.38 -9.14 12.40
N SER A 63 1.31 -10.38 11.93
CA SER A 63 1.51 -11.58 12.74
C SER A 63 2.92 -11.60 13.38
N SER A 64 3.96 -11.29 12.59
CA SER A 64 5.33 -11.15 13.09
C SER A 64 5.46 -10.06 14.16
N THR A 65 4.75 -8.94 14.02
CA THR A 65 4.66 -7.87 15.03
C THR A 65 3.98 -8.35 16.33
N VAL A 66 2.93 -9.18 16.25
CA VAL A 66 2.35 -9.82 17.45
C VAL A 66 3.36 -10.73 18.14
N LEU A 67 4.05 -11.60 17.40
CA LEU A 67 5.06 -12.51 17.97
C LEU A 67 6.23 -11.76 18.63
N PHE A 68 6.59 -10.59 18.11
CA PHE A 68 7.53 -9.67 18.75
C PHE A 68 6.96 -9.12 20.06
N HIS A 69 5.75 -8.56 20.06
CA HIS A 69 5.13 -8.02 21.29
C HIS A 69 4.81 -9.10 22.35
N LEU A 70 4.65 -10.37 21.97
CA LEU A 70 4.55 -11.50 22.91
C LEU A 70 5.90 -11.88 23.55
N GLY A 71 7.03 -11.37 23.04
CA GLY A 71 8.38 -11.76 23.46
C GLY A 71 8.87 -13.09 22.86
N GLU A 72 8.16 -13.67 21.90
CA GLU A 72 8.60 -14.86 21.16
C GLU A 72 9.80 -14.52 20.25
N ILE A 73 9.76 -13.36 19.60
CA ILE A 73 10.87 -12.82 18.80
C ILE A 73 11.69 -11.84 19.67
N ALA A 74 13.01 -11.83 19.51
CA ALA A 74 13.88 -10.84 20.16
C ALA A 74 14.01 -9.58 19.29
N ASP A 75 14.14 -8.42 19.92
CA ASP A 75 14.44 -7.15 19.27
C ASP A 75 15.75 -7.25 18.44
N PRO A 76 15.73 -7.00 17.12
CA PRO A 76 16.91 -7.12 16.27
C PRO A 76 17.97 -6.03 16.51
N GLN A 77 17.63 -4.93 17.21
CA GLN A 77 18.59 -3.89 17.59
C GLN A 77 19.16 -4.09 19.00
N THR A 78 18.34 -4.48 19.98
CA THR A 78 18.79 -4.62 21.39
C THR A 78 19.06 -6.06 21.84
N GLY A 79 18.68 -7.06 21.04
CA GLY A 79 18.77 -8.48 21.38
C GLY A 79 17.82 -8.95 22.48
N LYS A 80 16.98 -8.06 23.02
CA LYS A 80 16.12 -8.34 24.18
C LYS A 80 14.74 -8.81 23.75
N LYS A 81 14.18 -9.77 24.51
CA LYS A 81 12.77 -10.14 24.43
C LYS A 81 11.99 -9.22 25.37
N ALA A 82 11.28 -8.25 24.81
CA ALA A 82 10.33 -7.40 25.53
C ALA A 82 8.91 -7.94 25.33
N LYS A 83 8.10 -7.97 26.39
CA LYS A 83 6.74 -8.52 26.36
C LYS A 83 5.74 -7.40 26.66
N ASP A 84 5.00 -6.99 25.64
CA ASP A 84 3.95 -5.97 25.68
C ASP A 84 2.62 -6.61 25.26
N LEU A 85 1.90 -7.15 26.25
CA LEU A 85 0.59 -7.76 26.02
C LEU A 85 -0.45 -6.74 25.49
N PRO A 86 -0.53 -5.49 25.99
CA PRO A 86 -1.40 -4.47 25.39
C PRO A 86 -1.20 -4.27 23.88
N LEU A 87 0.05 -4.13 23.42
CA LEU A 87 0.34 -3.98 21.99
C LEU A 87 0.08 -5.28 21.21
N ALA A 88 0.45 -6.44 21.75
CA ALA A 88 0.13 -7.73 21.13
C ALA A 88 -1.38 -7.90 20.91
N LYS A 89 -2.21 -7.53 21.90
CA LYS A 89 -3.68 -7.55 21.78
C LYS A 89 -4.16 -6.56 20.71
N ASN A 90 -3.68 -5.32 20.74
CA ASN A 90 -4.06 -4.28 19.76
C ASN A 90 -3.79 -4.75 18.32
N THR A 91 -2.63 -5.34 18.04
CA THR A 91 -2.33 -5.84 16.69
C THR A 91 -3.18 -7.07 16.31
N ILE A 92 -3.55 -7.95 17.26
CA ILE A 92 -4.55 -9.02 17.02
C ILE A 92 -5.93 -8.42 16.71
N ASP A 93 -6.37 -7.40 17.43
CA ASP A 93 -7.64 -6.72 17.20
C ASP A 93 -7.65 -6.01 15.82
N ILE A 94 -6.52 -5.44 15.39
CA ILE A 94 -6.35 -4.88 14.04
C ILE A 94 -6.48 -5.96 12.96
N ILE A 95 -5.85 -7.13 13.12
CA ILE A 95 -6.00 -8.25 12.16
C ILE A 95 -7.46 -8.74 12.13
N ALA A 96 -8.15 -8.77 13.27
CA ALA A 96 -9.57 -9.15 13.34
C ALA A 96 -10.47 -8.12 12.63
N MET A 97 -10.24 -6.83 12.85
CA MET A 97 -10.94 -5.75 12.16
C MET A 97 -10.68 -5.79 10.64
N LEU A 98 -9.44 -6.07 10.21
CA LEU A 98 -9.12 -6.24 8.79
C LEU A 98 -9.92 -7.38 8.16
N LYS A 99 -10.03 -8.55 8.82
CA LYS A 99 -10.87 -9.66 8.34
C LYS A 99 -12.33 -9.24 8.09
N GLU A 100 -12.90 -8.45 9.01
CA GLU A 100 -14.28 -7.96 8.89
C GLU A 100 -14.43 -6.89 7.80
N LYS A 101 -13.39 -6.07 7.56
CA LYS A 101 -13.42 -5.02 6.53
C LYS A 101 -13.06 -5.50 5.12
N THR A 102 -12.41 -6.66 4.98
CA THR A 102 -12.12 -7.28 3.68
C THR A 102 -13.08 -8.42 3.30
N GLU A 103 -14.06 -8.75 4.14
CA GLU A 103 -15.06 -9.78 3.81
C GLU A 103 -15.80 -9.45 2.49
N GLY A 104 -16.01 -10.48 1.66
CA GLY A 104 -16.51 -10.36 0.29
C GLY A 104 -15.43 -10.02 -0.75
N ASN A 105 -14.27 -9.50 -0.36
CA ASN A 105 -13.15 -9.19 -1.25
C ASN A 105 -11.98 -10.19 -1.17
N LEU A 106 -11.98 -11.10 -0.18
CA LEU A 106 -10.95 -12.13 -0.03
C LEU A 106 -11.21 -13.34 -0.93
N THR A 107 -10.14 -13.94 -1.45
CA THR A 107 -10.17 -15.31 -1.98
C THR A 107 -10.41 -16.34 -0.86
N GLU A 108 -10.85 -17.54 -1.26
CA GLU A 108 -11.01 -18.68 -0.35
C GLU A 108 -9.71 -19.13 0.34
N GLU A 109 -8.54 -18.78 -0.20
CA GLU A 109 -7.23 -19.07 0.39
C GLU A 109 -6.85 -18.00 1.41
N GLU A 110 -6.95 -16.72 1.06
CA GLU A 110 -6.70 -15.57 1.96
C GLU A 110 -7.63 -15.60 3.18
N LYS A 111 -8.91 -15.95 2.98
CA LYS A 111 -9.89 -16.12 4.07
C LYS A 111 -9.45 -17.19 5.07
N LYS A 112 -9.05 -18.37 4.59
CA LYS A 112 -8.55 -19.45 5.45
C LYS A 112 -7.22 -19.07 6.12
N PHE A 113 -6.35 -18.35 5.41
CA PHE A 113 -5.07 -17.87 5.94
C PHE A 113 -5.26 -16.91 7.13
N ILE A 114 -6.09 -15.88 6.99
CA ILE A 114 -6.34 -14.93 8.11
C ILE A 114 -7.13 -15.58 9.26
N GLU A 115 -8.03 -16.53 8.98
CA GLU A 115 -8.74 -17.29 10.03
C GLU A 115 -7.79 -18.17 10.84
N ASN A 116 -6.87 -18.89 10.17
CA ASN A 116 -5.85 -19.71 10.83
C ASN A 116 -4.86 -18.86 11.64
N ILE A 117 -4.37 -17.74 11.11
CA ILE A 117 -3.47 -16.83 11.83
C ILE A 117 -4.17 -16.20 13.04
N LEU A 118 -5.43 -15.77 12.93
CA LEU A 118 -6.17 -15.24 14.08
C LEU A 118 -6.38 -16.29 15.17
N ALA A 119 -6.61 -17.56 14.81
CA ALA A 119 -6.73 -18.64 15.79
C ALA A 119 -5.42 -18.89 16.55
N ASP A 120 -4.30 -19.02 15.84
CA ASP A 120 -2.97 -19.25 16.43
C ASP A 120 -2.54 -18.08 17.32
N LEU A 121 -2.62 -16.84 16.82
CA LEU A 121 -2.23 -15.64 17.59
C LEU A 121 -3.08 -15.45 18.85
N ARG A 122 -4.39 -15.75 18.80
CA ARG A 122 -5.26 -15.70 19.99
C ARG A 122 -4.89 -16.78 21.01
N LEU A 123 -4.55 -17.99 20.57
CA LEU A 123 -4.09 -19.07 21.46
C LEU A 123 -2.74 -18.72 22.12
N ARG A 124 -1.79 -18.18 21.36
CA ARG A 124 -0.51 -17.67 21.88
C ARG A 124 -0.71 -16.56 22.89
N TYR A 125 -1.56 -15.58 22.57
CA TYR A 125 -1.89 -14.48 23.49
C TYR A 125 -2.46 -15.01 24.81
N VAL A 126 -3.44 -15.91 24.77
CA VAL A 126 -4.01 -16.54 25.98
C VAL A 126 -2.96 -17.31 26.77
N ASN A 127 -2.06 -18.04 26.11
CA ASN A 127 -0.96 -18.74 26.78
C ASN A 127 0.10 -17.79 27.35
N ALA A 128 0.29 -16.61 26.76
CA ALA A 128 1.17 -15.56 27.26
C ALA A 128 0.52 -14.70 28.36
N THR A 129 -0.79 -14.77 28.56
CA THR A 129 -1.50 -14.15 29.70
C THR A 129 -1.62 -15.03 30.95
N LYS A 130 -1.13 -16.27 30.88
CA LYS A 130 -0.99 -17.19 32.01
C LYS A 130 0.40 -17.02 32.66
#